data_AF-A0A8X6KEU5-F1
#
_entry.id   AF-A0A8X6KEU5-F1
#
_cell.length_a   1.000
_cell.length_b   1.000
_cell.length_c   1.000
_cell.angle_alpha   90.00
_cell.angle_beta   90.00
_cell.angle_gamma   90.00
#
_symmetry.space_group_name_H-M   'P 1'
#
loop_
_entity.id
_entity.type
_entity.pdbx_description
1 polymer ?
#
loop_
_entity_poly.entity_id
_entity_poly.type
_entity_poly.pdbx_seq_one_letter_code
_entity_poly.pdbx_strand_id
1 'polypeptide(L)'
;MERRCVLNSWSKEEVRAVIRYEWACGVSGTEIHNRLVEVYGPGVMSKQMVRRWCRTFSDGRQQVEDIPRAGRPLQMQVSGRWMT
;
A
#
# COMPACT_ATOMS: atom_id res chain seq x y z
N MET A 1 -9.76 17.47 -27.25
CA MET A 1 -9.17 17.11 -25.95
C MET A 1 -10.14 16.17 -25.26
N GLU A 2 -9.86 14.88 -25.32
CA GLU A 2 -10.69 13.87 -24.67
C GLU A 2 -10.71 14.14 -23.17
N ARG A 3 -11.92 14.24 -22.61
CA ARG A 3 -12.13 14.29 -21.16
C ARG A 3 -11.71 12.92 -20.63
N ARG A 4 -10.43 12.75 -20.30
CA ARG A 4 -9.98 11.59 -19.55
C ARG A 4 -10.79 11.57 -18.25
N CYS A 5 -11.62 10.55 -18.10
CA CYS A 5 -12.39 10.31 -16.90
C CYS A 5 -11.40 10.09 -15.76
N VAL A 6 -11.21 11.09 -14.91
CA VAL A 6 -10.44 10.90 -13.68
C VAL A 6 -11.28 9.97 -12.81
N LEU A 7 -10.77 8.77 -12.53
CA LEU A 7 -11.42 7.83 -11.62
C LEU A 7 -11.31 8.42 -10.21
N ASN A 8 -12.22 9.34 -9.88
CA ASN A 8 -12.24 10.07 -8.61
C ASN A 8 -12.62 9.18 -7.41
N SER A 9 -12.93 7.91 -7.64
CA SER A 9 -13.20 6.90 -6.64
C SER A 9 -12.34 5.68 -6.93
N TRP A 10 -11.35 5.41 -6.07
CA TRP A 10 -10.44 4.28 -6.16
C TRP A 10 -10.31 3.60 -4.79
N SER A 11 -10.11 2.28 -4.79
CA SER A 11 -9.80 1.54 -3.56
C SER A 11 -8.28 1.45 -3.36
N LYS A 12 -7.84 1.28 -2.11
CA LYS A 12 -6.41 1.16 -1.80
C LYS A 12 -5.81 -0.09 -2.47
N GLU A 13 -6.60 -1.14 -2.57
CA GLU A 13 -6.30 -2.42 -3.17
C GLU A 13 -6.07 -2.27 -4.68
N GLU A 14 -6.94 -1.52 -5.37
CA GLU A 14 -6.81 -1.24 -6.80
C GLU A 14 -5.51 -0.50 -7.11
N VAL A 15 -5.24 0.59 -6.38
CA VAL A 15 -4.01 1.38 -6.57
C VAL A 15 -2.76 0.54 -6.31
N ARG A 16 -2.77 -0.32 -5.28
CA ARG A 16 -1.65 -1.23 -5.00
C ARG A 16 -1.45 -2.28 -6.10
N ALA A 17 -2.53 -2.79 -6.70
CA ALA A 17 -2.45 -3.70 -7.84
C ALA A 17 -1.83 -3.02 -9.06
N VAL A 18 -2.21 -1.77 -9.35
CA VAL A 18 -1.61 -0.97 -10.43
C VAL A 18 -0.12 -0.70 -10.15
N ILE A 19 0.25 -0.33 -8.92
CA ILE A 19 1.66 -0.15 -8.55
C ILE A 19 2.44 -1.46 -8.75
N ARG A 20 1.87 -2.61 -8.39
CA ARG A 20 2.50 -3.92 -8.57
C ARG A 20 2.76 -4.23 -10.04
N TYR A 21 1.75 -4.00 -10.89
CA TYR A 21 1.87 -4.18 -12.33
C TYR A 21 2.96 -3.29 -12.93
N GLU A 22 2.90 -1.98 -12.66
CA GLU A 22 3.87 -1.02 -13.20
C GLU A 22 5.30 -1.25 -12.70
N TRP A 23 5.45 -1.65 -11.43
CA TRP A 23 6.74 -2.05 -10.88
C TRP A 23 7.29 -3.29 -11.59
N ALA A 24 6.45 -4.29 -11.88
CA ALA A 24 6.85 -5.49 -12.63
C ALA A 24 7.24 -5.16 -14.08
N CYS A 25 6.67 -4.11 -14.66
CA CYS A 25 7.08 -3.53 -15.95
C CYS A 25 8.39 -2.73 -15.88
N GLY A 26 9.04 -2.62 -14.71
CA GLY A 26 10.31 -1.92 -14.54
C GLY A 26 10.18 -0.40 -14.46
N VAL A 27 8.97 0.13 -14.24
CA VAL A 27 8.73 1.57 -14.18
C VAL A 27 9.25 2.14 -12.85
N SER A 28 9.91 3.31 -12.92
CA SER A 28 10.43 3.97 -11.73
C SER A 28 9.30 4.45 -10.82
N GLY A 29 9.47 4.38 -9.49
CA GLY A 29 8.41 4.78 -8.55
C GLY A 29 7.94 6.23 -8.68
N THR A 30 8.79 7.14 -9.21
CA THR A 30 8.39 8.52 -9.51
C THR A 30 7.42 8.56 -10.69
N GLU A 31 7.67 7.75 -11.72
CA GLU A 31 6.81 7.69 -12.89
C GLU A 31 5.50 6.97 -12.61
N ILE A 32 5.52 5.90 -11.81
CA ILE A 32 4.31 5.24 -11.30
C ILE A 32 3.38 6.27 -10.64
N HIS A 33 3.92 7.13 -9.77
CA HIS A 33 3.13 8.17 -9.13
C HIS A 33 2.51 9.15 -10.13
N ASN A 34 3.24 9.56 -11.17
CA ASN A 34 2.72 10.48 -12.17
C ASN A 34 1.55 9.86 -12.94
N ARG A 35 1.65 8.58 -13.32
CA ARG A 35 0.56 7.84 -13.97
C ARG A 35 -0.65 7.69 -13.07
N LEU A 36 -0.44 7.40 -11.78
CA LEU A 36 -1.53 7.34 -10.81
C LEU A 36 -2.25 8.67 -10.66
N VAL A 37 -1.52 9.79 -10.60
CA VAL A 37 -2.13 11.13 -10.51
C VAL A 37 -2.91 11.49 -11.79
N GLU A 38 -2.44 11.03 -12.95
CA GLU A 38 -3.14 11.24 -14.23
C GLU A 38 -4.48 10.49 -14.29
N VAL A 39 -4.53 9.26 -13.76
CA VAL A 39 -5.72 8.39 -13.82
C VAL A 39 -6.69 8.64 -12.66
N TYR A 40 -6.18 8.73 -11.43
CA TYR A 40 -6.96 8.78 -10.19
C TYR A 40 -7.05 10.18 -9.56
N GLY A 41 -6.30 11.13 -10.12
CA GLY A 41 -6.22 12.50 -9.62
C GLY A 41 -5.17 12.69 -8.51
N PRO A 42 -4.95 13.95 -8.08
CA PRO A 42 -3.91 14.31 -7.11
C PRO A 42 -4.18 13.76 -5.70
N GLY A 43 -5.41 13.32 -5.41
CA GLY A 43 -5.81 12.76 -4.12
C GLY A 43 -5.39 11.30 -3.90
N VAL A 44 -4.73 10.67 -4.88
CA VAL A 44 -4.23 9.29 -4.80
C VAL A 44 -3.13 9.10 -3.73
N MET A 45 -2.51 7.92 -3.68
CA MET A 45 -1.36 7.65 -2.81
C MET A 45 -0.19 8.60 -3.05
N SER A 46 0.44 9.04 -1.96
CA SER A 46 1.63 9.89 -2.02
C SER A 46 2.83 9.19 -2.65
N LYS A 47 3.77 9.96 -3.22
CA LYS A 47 5.06 9.48 -3.75
C LYS A 47 5.80 8.57 -2.75
N GLN A 48 5.75 8.88 -1.46
CA GLN A 48 6.40 8.08 -0.42
C GLN A 48 5.74 6.70 -0.26
N MET A 49 4.40 6.65 -0.34
CA MET A 49 3.66 5.39 -0.26
C MET A 49 3.92 4.51 -1.47
N VAL A 50 3.96 5.08 -2.67
CA VAL A 50 4.32 4.37 -3.91
C VAL A 50 5.71 3.73 -3.78
N ARG A 51 6.71 4.49 -3.30
CA ARG A 51 8.07 3.97 -3.07
C ARG A 51 8.10 2.86 -2.02
N ARG A 52 7.31 2.95 -0.96
CA ARG A 52 7.18 1.89 0.05
C ARG A 52 6.63 0.61 -0.58
N TRP A 53 5.62 0.71 -1.45
CA TRP A 53 5.08 -0.45 -2.17
C TRP A 53 6.09 -1.05 -3.14
N CYS A 54 6.79 -0.23 -3.94
CA CYS A 54 7.87 -0.73 -4.80
C CYS A 54 8.93 -1.52 -4.02
N ARG A 55 9.31 -1.06 -2.81
CA ARG A 55 10.23 -1.81 -1.93
C ARG A 55 9.62 -3.10 -1.40
N THR A 56 8.35 -3.06 -1.03
CA THR A 56 7.62 -4.24 -0.54
C THR A 56 7.61 -5.34 -1.61
N PHE A 57 7.39 -4.95 -2.87
CA PHE A 57 7.42 -5.89 -4.01
C PHE A 57 8.83 -6.39 -4.33
N SER A 58 9.87 -5.55 -4.19
CA SER A 58 11.26 -6.00 -4.35
C SER A 58 11.69 -7.01 -3.28
N ASP A 59 11.13 -6.90 -2.08
CA ASP A 59 11.40 -7.82 -0.96
C ASP A 59 10.63 -9.17 -1.10
N GLY A 60 9.98 -9.41 -2.25
CA GLY A 60 9.27 -10.65 -2.54
C GLY A 60 7.87 -10.75 -1.92
N ARG A 61 7.37 -9.70 -1.27
CA ARG A 61 6.01 -9.68 -0.72
C ARG A 61 5.01 -9.38 -1.83
N GLN A 62 4.29 -10.40 -2.28
CA GLN A 62 3.33 -10.31 -3.37
C GLN A 62 1.91 -9.92 -2.94
N GLN A 63 1.59 -9.93 -1.64
CA GLN A 63 0.25 -9.59 -1.18
C GLN A 63 -0.03 -8.10 -1.38
N VAL A 64 -1.19 -7.83 -1.99
CA VAL A 64 -1.74 -6.48 -2.20
C VAL A 64 -2.50 -6.02 -0.95
N GLU A 65 -2.95 -6.95 -0.13
CA GLU A 65 -3.60 -6.70 1.17
C GLU A 65 -2.59 -6.34 2.27
N ASP A 66 -3.04 -5.53 3.24
CA ASP A 66 -2.30 -5.40 4.50
C ASP A 66 -2.41 -6.72 5.27
N ILE A 67 -1.28 -7.34 5.61
CA ILE A 67 -1.25 -8.48 6.53
C ILE A 67 -1.94 -8.02 7.83
N PRO A 68 -2.94 -8.77 8.33
CA PRO A 68 -3.60 -8.43 9.59
C PRO A 68 -2.54 -8.16 10.66
N ARG A 69 -2.56 -6.95 11.23
CA ARG A 69 -1.65 -6.61 12.32
C ARG A 69 -1.96 -7.59 13.45
N ALA A 70 -1.04 -8.51 13.73
CA ALA A 70 -1.11 -9.26 14.98
C ALA A 70 -1.17 -8.23 16.10
N GLY A 71 -2.34 -8.14 16.75
CA GLY A 71 -2.54 -7.21 17.85
C GLY A 71 -1.50 -7.46 18.93
N ARG A 72 -1.14 -6.40 19.67
CA ARG A 72 -0.35 -6.54 20.90
C ARG A 72 -1.04 -7.63 21.75
N PRO A 73 -0.33 -8.67 22.24
CA PRO A 73 -0.96 -9.61 23.14
C PRO A 73 -1.52 -8.81 24.31
N LEU A 74 -2.83 -8.91 24.54
CA LEU A 74 -3.44 -8.47 25.78
C LEU A 74 -2.76 -9.30 26.86
N GLN A 75 -1.78 -8.72 27.54
CA GLN A 75 -1.24 -9.28 28.76
C GLN A 75 -2.44 -9.43 29.69
N MET A 76 -2.92 -10.65 29.84
CA MET A 76 -3.74 -11.04 30.97
C MET A 76 -2.90 -10.67 32.19
N GLN A 77 -3.29 -9.61 32.90
CA GLN A 77 -2.78 -9.37 34.25
C GLN A 77 -3.24 -10.56 35.09
N VAL A 78 -2.46 -11.63 35.06
CA VAL A 78 -2.48 -12.61 36.14
C VAL A 78 -1.78 -11.87 37.28
N SER A 79 -2.58 -11.11 38.04
CA SER A 79 -2.16 -10.51 39.29
C SER A 79 -1.52 -11.61 40.14
N GLY A 80 -0.28 -11.37 40.54
CA GLY A 80 0.59 -12.40 41.08
C GLY A 80 0.07 -13.03 42.36
N ARG A 81 0.24 -14.35 42.45
CA ARG A 81 0.55 -15.03 43.70
C ARG A 81 1.18 -16.39 43.39
N TRP A 82 2.51 -16.41 43.30
CA TRP A 82 3.29 -17.64 43.49
C TRP A 82 4.53 -17.31 44.32
N MET A 83 4.62 -17.96 45.49
CA MET A 83 5.78 -18.13 46.38
C MET A 83 6.24 -16.85 47.10
N THR A 84 6.30 -16.76 48.44
CA THR A 84 6.43 -17.73 49.55
C THR A 84 5.37 -17.56 50.63
#